data_AF-A0A967HJD4-F1
#
_entry.id   AF-A0A967HJD4-F1
#
_cell.length_a   1.000
_cell.length_b   1.000
_cell.length_c   1.000
_cell.angle_alpha   90.00
_cell.angle_beta   90.00
_cell.angle_gamma   90.00
#
_symmetry.space_group_name_H-M   'P 1'
#
loop_
_entity.id
_entity.type
_entity.pdbx_description
1 polymer ?
#
loop_
_entity_poly.entity_id
_entity_poly.type
_entity_poly.pdbx_seq_one_letter_code
_entity_poly.pdbx_strand_id
1 'polypeptide(L)' 'MRFWDTSAIVPLLLEQEATAEVAELLASDPEIVVWWGTP' A
#
# COMPACT_ATOMS: atom_id res chain seq x y z
N MET A 1 -8.33 2.16 8.45
CA MET A 1 -7.63 3.46 8.28
C MET A 1 -6.16 3.40 8.69
N ARG A 2 -5.28 3.09 7.73
CA ARG A 2 -3.82 3.12 7.86
C ARG A 2 -3.23 4.12 6.87
N PHE A 3 -2.09 4.72 7.23
CA PHE A 3 -1.26 5.47 6.28
C PHE A 3 -0.44 4.50 5.44
N TRP A 4 -0.42 4.70 4.13
CA TRP A 4 0.32 3.89 3.17
C TRP A 4 1.49 4.71 2.62
N ASP A 5 2.71 4.25 2.93
CA ASP A 5 3.90 4.74 2.25
C ASP A 5 3.92 4.27 0.79
N THR A 6 4.59 5.02 -0.08
CA THR A 6 4.75 4.65 -1.51
C THR A 6 5.29 3.23 -1.67
N SER A 7 6.24 2.80 -0.83
CA SER A 7 6.80 1.44 -0.87
C SER A 7 5.77 0.34 -0.58
N ALA A 8 4.66 0.65 0.13
CA ALA A 8 3.55 -0.27 0.34
C ALA A 8 2.51 -0.24 -0.80
N ILE A 9 2.60 0.73 -1.72
CA ILE A 9 1.69 0.82 -2.87
C ILE A 9 2.28 0.13 -4.09
N VAL A 10 3.59 0.26 -4.32
CA VAL A 10 4.26 -0.33 -5.50
C VAL A 10 4.01 -1.84 -5.65
N PRO A 11 4.05 -2.68 -4.60
CA PRO A 11 3.78 -4.12 -4.71
C PRO A 11 2.35 -4.49 -5.10
N LEU A 12 1.40 -3.56 -4.99
CA LEU A 12 0.02 -3.73 -5.45
C LEU A 12 -0.15 -3.41 -6.95
N LEU A 13 0.82 -2.72 -7.54
CA LEU A 13 0.81 -2.28 -8.95
C LEU A 13 1.74 -3.13 -9.82
N LEU A 14 2.80 -3.68 -9.23
CA LEU A 14 3.83 -4.47 -9.89
C LEU A 14 4.20 -5.67 -9.00
N GLU A 15 4.53 -6.80 -9.63
CA GLU A 15 4.99 -7.99 -8.92
C GLU A 15 6.34 -7.70 -8.24
N GLN A 16 6.40 -7.93 -6.93
CA GLN A 16 7.56 -7.72 -6.05
C GLN A 16 7.58 -8.83 -4.99
N GLU A 17 8.69 -8.99 -4.27
CA GLU A 17 8.76 -9.92 -3.13
C GLU A 17 7.64 -9.68 -2.10
N ALA A 18 7.26 -8.42 -1.88
CA ALA A 18 6.25 -8.04 -0.88
C ALA A 18 4.80 -8.12 -1.38
N THR A 19 4.53 -8.51 -2.64
CA THR A 19 3.16 -8.44 -3.21
C THR A 19 2.14 -9.25 -2.41
N ALA A 20 2.48 -10.47 -1.97
CA ALA A 20 1.57 -11.31 -1.21
C ALA A 20 1.19 -10.68 0.16
N GLU A 21 2.19 -10.23 0.91
CA GLU A 21 2.00 -9.60 2.22
C GLU A 21 1.14 -8.34 2.12
N VAL A 22 1.44 -7.48 1.14
CA VAL A 22 0.72 -6.21 0.97
C VAL A 22 -0.70 -6.43 0.44
N ALA A 23 -0.93 -7.45 -0.39
CA ALA A 23 -2.26 -7.82 -0.84
C ALA A 23 -3.14 -8.33 0.33
N GLU A 24 -2.60 -9.13 1.24
CA GLU A 24 -3.29 -9.54 2.46
C GLU A 24 -3.61 -8.34 3.36
N LEU A 25 -2.67 -7.39 3.47
CA LEU A 25 -2.88 -6.15 4.21
C LEU A 25 -4.06 -5.35 3.65
N LEU A 26 -4.11 -5.17 2.32
CA LEU A 26 -5.22 -4.49 1.63
C LEU A 26 -6.55 -5.23 1.81
N ALA A 27 -6.54 -6.56 1.76
CA ALA A 27 -7.75 -7.36 1.98
C ALA A 27 -8.31 -7.18 3.41
N SER A 28 -7.44 -6.98 4.41
CA SER A 28 -7.83 -6.77 5.81
C SER A 28 -8.30 -5.33 6.13
N ASP A 29 -7.80 -4.33 5.39
CA ASP A 29 -8.15 -2.91 5.53
C ASP A 29 -8.12 -2.27 4.13
N PRO A 30 -9.27 -2.26 3.40
CA PRO A 30 -9.31 -1.85 1.99
C PRO A 30 -9.18 -0.33 1.78
N GLU A 31 -9.08 0.46 2.87
CA GLU A 31 -8.93 1.91 2.79
C GLU A 31 -7.45 2.31 2.67
N ILE A 32 -7.13 3.06 1.63
CA ILE A 32 -5.79 3.59 1.39
C ILE A 32 -5.77 5.09 1.68
N VAL A 33 -4.98 5.51 2.68
CA VAL A 33 -4.68 6.92 2.97
C VAL A 33 -3.22 7.18 2.64
N VAL A 34 -2.96 8.15 1.76
CA VAL A 34 -1.61 8.49 1.27
C VAL A 34 -1.31 9.98 1.42
N TRP A 35 -0.04 10.33 1.46
CA TRP A 35 0.43 11.71 1.43
C TRP A 35 1.22 11.94 0.15
N TRP A 36 0.75 12.88 -0.68
CA TRP A 36 1.39 13.21 -1.96
C TRP A 36 2.34 14.41 -1.88
N GLY A 37 2.54 14.98 -0.69
CA GLY A 37 3.44 16.10 -0.44
C GLY A 37 2.80 17.23 0.36
N THR A 38 3.64 17.95 1.10
CA THR A 38 3.29 19.23 1.74
C THR A 38 3.62 20.35 0.74
N PRO A 39 2.81 21.42 0.65
CA PRO A 39 3.15 22.58 -0.18
C PRO A 39 4.56 23.13 0.06
#